data_AF-A0A3S1NIG1-F1
#
_entry.id   AF-A0A3S1NIG1-F1
#
_cell.length_a   1.000
_cell.length_b   1.000
_cell.length_c   1.000
_cell.angle_alpha   90.00
_cell.angle_beta   90.00
_cell.angle_gamma   90.00
#
_symmetry.space_group_name_H-M   'P 1'
#
loop_
_entity.id
_entity.type
_entity.pdbx_description
1 polymer ?
#
loop_
_entity_poly.entity_id
_entity_poly.type
_entity_poly.pdbx_seq_one_letter_code
_entity_poly.pdbx_strand_id
1 'polypeptide(L)'
;VQILPLIAGAGIFGIAIGFGSQTLVKDVLSGVFYMMDDAFRVGEYIQSGSYKGTVESFSLRSVRLRHHRGPIYTVPFGELGAVQNMSRDWVIDKITIGVTYDSDVDLARKLIKKIGQELAADPEFAADTIEP
;
A
#
# COMPACT_ATOMS: atom_id res chain seq x y z
N VAL A 1 -5.21 -56.34 12.97
CA VAL A 1 -5.64 -55.18 12.16
C VAL A 1 -4.43 -54.67 11.38
N GLN A 2 -4.51 -54.51 10.05
CA GLN A 2 -3.41 -53.93 9.26
C GLN A 2 -3.55 -52.40 9.27
N ILE A 3 -2.72 -51.73 10.08
CA ILE A 3 -2.80 -50.27 10.30
C ILE A 3 -2.01 -49.51 9.21
N LEU A 4 -1.05 -50.17 8.57
CA LEU A 4 -0.18 -49.59 7.55
C LEU A 4 -0.95 -49.02 6.34
N PRO A 5 -1.93 -49.72 5.74
CA PRO A 5 -2.71 -49.17 4.64
C PRO A 5 -3.61 -47.99 5.07
N LEU A 6 -4.10 -48.00 6.32
CA LEU A 6 -4.91 -46.92 6.87
C LEU A 6 -4.08 -45.65 7.08
N ILE A 7 -2.86 -45.79 7.63
CA ILE A 7 -1.92 -44.67 7.79
C ILE A 7 -1.49 -44.13 6.42
N ALA A 8 -1.21 -45.01 5.46
CA ALA A 8 -0.86 -44.62 4.10
C ALA A 8 -1.99 -43.82 3.41
N GLY A 9 -3.24 -44.28 3.54
CA GLY A 9 -4.42 -43.57 3.03
C GLY A 9 -4.65 -42.22 3.72
N ALA A 10 -4.53 -42.18 5.05
CA ALA A 10 -4.64 -40.93 5.82
C ALA A 10 -3.52 -39.93 5.47
N GLY A 11 -2.31 -40.40 5.19
CA GLY A 11 -1.17 -39.56 4.80
C GLY A 11 -1.39 -38.86 3.46
N ILE A 12 -1.86 -39.59 2.44
CA ILE A 12 -2.19 -39.00 1.12
C ILE A 12 -3.31 -37.97 1.27
N PHE A 13 -4.34 -38.28 2.06
CA PHE A 13 -5.45 -37.37 2.32
C PHE A 13 -4.99 -36.09 3.04
N GLY A 14 -4.12 -36.22 4.04
CA GLY A 14 -3.53 -35.07 4.74
C GLY A 14 -2.71 -34.16 3.82
N ILE A 15 -1.94 -34.73 2.90
CA ILE A 15 -1.18 -33.97 1.90
C ILE A 15 -2.12 -33.20 0.98
N ALA A 16 -3.20 -33.83 0.51
CA ALA A 16 -4.18 -33.16 -0.36
C ALA A 16 -4.84 -31.95 0.32
N ILE A 17 -5.21 -32.08 1.60
CA ILE A 17 -5.75 -30.96 2.39
C ILE A 17 -4.69 -29.87 2.61
N GLY A 18 -3.45 -30.26 2.92
CA GLY A 18 -2.34 -29.32 3.10
C GLY A 18 -2.11 -28.45 1.87
N PHE A 19 -2.04 -29.07 0.68
CA PHE A 19 -1.88 -28.32 -0.57
C PHE A 19 -3.11 -27.48 -0.93
N GLY A 20 -4.32 -27.99 -0.66
CA GLY A 20 -5.56 -27.23 -0.92
C GLY A 20 -5.75 -26.01 -0.01
N SER A 21 -5.19 -26.04 1.21
CA SER A 21 -5.34 -24.98 2.22
C SER A 21 -4.14 -24.02 2.31
N GLN A 22 -3.06 -24.29 1.57
CA GLN A 22 -1.82 -23.52 1.64
C GLN A 22 -2.02 -22.01 1.42
N THR A 23 -2.83 -21.62 0.43
CA THR A 23 -3.12 -20.22 0.12
C THR A 23 -3.90 -19.53 1.22
N LEU A 24 -4.89 -20.21 1.80
CA LEU A 24 -5.66 -19.70 2.94
C LEU A 24 -4.76 -19.43 4.15
N VAL A 25 -3.89 -20.38 4.49
CA VAL A 25 -2.98 -20.22 5.63
C VAL A 25 -2.01 -19.06 5.38
N LYS A 26 -1.49 -18.94 4.15
CA LYS A 26 -0.64 -17.82 3.75
C LYS A 26 -1.36 -16.48 3.92
N ASP A 27 -2.60 -16.36 3.48
CA ASP A 27 -3.38 -15.14 3.60
C ASP A 27 -3.61 -14.73 5.06
N VAL A 28 -4.01 -15.69 5.91
CA VAL A 28 -4.30 -15.40 7.32
C VAL A 28 -3.03 -14.95 8.05
N LEU A 29 -1.93 -15.69 7.89
CA LEU A 29 -0.66 -15.34 8.54
C LEU A 29 -0.13 -13.99 8.03
N SER A 30 -0.18 -13.75 6.72
CA SER A 30 0.27 -12.47 6.15
C SER A 30 -0.58 -11.31 6.69
N GLY A 31 -1.90 -11.48 6.76
CA GLY A 31 -2.81 -10.48 7.32
C GLY A 31 -2.50 -10.14 8.78
N VAL A 32 -2.18 -11.14 9.61
CA VAL A 32 -1.78 -10.93 11.00
C VAL A 32 -0.50 -10.10 11.07
N PHE A 33 0.52 -10.43 10.27
CA PHE A 33 1.79 -9.67 10.27
C PHE A 33 1.61 -8.23 9.81
N TYR A 34 0.82 -7.96 8.75
CA TYR A 34 0.53 -6.58 8.34
C TYR A 34 -0.11 -5.76 9.47
N MET A 35 -1.02 -6.37 10.24
CA MET A 35 -1.66 -5.69 11.38
C MET A 35 -0.72 -5.52 12.57
N MET A 36 0.12 -6.51 12.87
CA MET A 36 1.11 -6.44 13.96
C MET A 36 2.19 -5.40 13.68
N ASP A 37 2.64 -5.30 12.42
CA ASP A 37 3.62 -4.31 11.96
C ASP A 37 2.97 -2.94 11.69
N ASP A 38 1.65 -2.82 11.90
CA ASP A 38 0.84 -1.63 11.62
C ASP A 38 1.08 -1.08 10.20
N ALA A 39 1.30 -1.95 9.21
CA ALA A 39 1.72 -1.54 7.87
C ALA A 39 0.74 -0.55 7.21
N PHE A 40 -0.55 -0.69 7.51
CA PHE A 40 -1.61 0.22 7.05
C PHE A 40 -2.88 0.09 7.90
N ARG A 41 -3.70 1.14 7.90
CA ARG A 41 -4.98 1.23 8.61
C ARG A 41 -6.12 1.59 7.66
N VAL A 42 -7.36 1.37 8.10
CA VAL A 42 -8.55 1.84 7.38
C VAL A 42 -8.48 3.36 7.24
N GLY A 43 -8.72 3.86 6.03
CA GLY A 43 -8.66 5.28 5.68
C GLY A 43 -7.31 5.73 5.12
N GLU A 44 -6.23 4.95 5.26
CA GLU A 44 -4.93 5.30 4.69
C GLU A 44 -4.87 4.96 3.20
N TYR A 45 -4.10 5.76 2.45
CA TYR A 45 -3.88 5.55 1.03
C TYR A 45 -2.60 4.75 0.80
N ILE A 46 -2.76 3.57 0.22
CA ILE A 46 -1.65 2.63 0.03
C ILE A 46 -1.49 2.23 -1.43
N GLN A 47 -0.26 1.86 -1.77
CA GLN A 47 0.08 1.22 -3.03
C GLN A 47 0.80 -0.11 -2.76
N SER A 48 0.37 -1.16 -3.44
CA SER A 48 0.93 -2.49 -3.30
C SER A 48 0.93 -3.18 -4.66
N GLY A 49 2.12 -3.38 -5.21
CA GLY A 49 2.28 -3.79 -6.61
C GLY A 49 1.56 -2.84 -7.58
N SER A 50 0.62 -3.39 -8.35
CA SER A 50 -0.26 -2.66 -9.27
C SER A 50 -1.53 -2.11 -8.62
N TYR A 51 -1.82 -2.48 -7.37
CA TYR A 51 -3.03 -2.05 -6.66
C TYR A 51 -2.75 -0.74 -5.93
N LYS A 52 -3.63 0.23 -6.09
CA LYS A 52 -3.50 1.55 -5.46
C LYS A 52 -4.87 2.06 -5.03
N GLY A 53 -4.98 2.53 -3.80
CA GLY A 53 -6.24 3.02 -3.29
C GLY A 53 -6.25 3.27 -1.79
N THR A 54 -7.35 3.87 -1.34
CA THR A 54 -7.65 4.03 0.08
C THR A 54 -8.15 2.71 0.63
N VAL A 55 -7.62 2.31 1.78
CA VAL A 55 -8.09 1.13 2.52
C VAL A 55 -9.50 1.39 3.06
N GLU A 56 -10.49 0.65 2.56
CA GLU A 56 -11.86 0.78 3.05
C GLU A 56 -12.17 -0.17 4.20
N SER A 57 -11.68 -1.40 4.13
CA SER A 57 -11.94 -2.42 5.15
C SER A 57 -11.05 -3.64 4.96
N PHE A 58 -10.98 -4.45 6.01
CA PHE A 58 -10.33 -5.76 5.99
C PHE A 58 -11.36 -6.88 6.20
N SER A 59 -11.02 -8.05 5.69
CA SER A 59 -11.60 -9.33 6.06
C SER A 59 -10.50 -10.19 6.66
N LEU A 60 -10.82 -11.44 7.05
CA LEU A 60 -9.83 -12.34 7.62
C LEU A 60 -8.64 -12.64 6.67
N ARG A 61 -8.88 -12.65 5.35
CA ARG A 61 -7.90 -13.07 4.34
C ARG A 61 -7.52 -12.00 3.30
N SER A 62 -8.18 -10.84 3.33
CA SER A 62 -8.05 -9.86 2.24
C SER A 62 -8.33 -8.43 2.70
N VAL A 63 -7.80 -7.48 1.94
CA VAL A 63 -8.06 -6.04 2.08
C VAL A 63 -8.89 -5.53 0.89
N ARG A 64 -9.75 -4.54 1.16
CA ARG A 64 -10.46 -3.78 0.12
C ARG A 64 -9.85 -2.40 -0.05
N LEU A 65 -9.41 -2.10 -1.28
CA LEU A 65 -8.79 -0.83 -1.67
C LEU A 65 -9.68 -0.11 -2.68
N ARG A 66 -10.16 1.09 -2.35
CA ARG A 66 -10.87 1.94 -3.31
C ARG A 66 -9.89 2.84 -4.04
N HIS A 67 -9.79 2.66 -5.35
CA HIS A 67 -9.03 3.57 -6.19
C HIS A 67 -9.72 4.94 -6.23
N HIS A 68 -8.95 6.02 -6.30
CA HIS A 68 -9.46 7.39 -6.42
C HIS A 68 -10.29 7.65 -7.70
N ARG A 69 -10.36 6.67 -8.60
CA ARG A 69 -11.16 6.70 -9.85
C ARG A 69 -12.49 5.95 -9.69
N GLY A 70 -12.76 5.33 -8.55
CA GLY A 70 -14.00 4.59 -8.27
C GLY A 70 -13.86 3.08 -8.04
N PRO A 71 -13.07 2.31 -8.82
CA PRO A 71 -12.98 0.86 -8.68
C PRO A 71 -12.51 0.40 -7.31
N ILE A 72 -12.98 -0.77 -6.87
CA ILE A 72 -12.57 -1.42 -5.62
C ILE A 72 -11.79 -2.68 -5.95
N TYR A 73 -10.57 -2.78 -5.43
CA TYR A 73 -9.78 -4.01 -5.46
C TYR A 73 -10.01 -4.80 -4.18
N THR A 74 -10.23 -6.10 -4.30
CA THR A 74 -10.19 -7.03 -3.15
C THR A 74 -8.95 -7.89 -3.31
N VAL A 75 -7.94 -7.64 -2.49
CA VAL A 75 -6.61 -8.26 -2.62
C VAL A 75 -6.38 -9.22 -1.44
N PRO A 76 -6.13 -10.52 -1.69
CA PRO A 76 -5.72 -11.45 -0.65
C PRO A 76 -4.39 -11.02 -0.01
N PHE A 77 -4.23 -11.18 1.29
CA PHE A 77 -3.01 -10.74 1.98
C PHE A 77 -1.76 -11.50 1.49
N GLY A 78 -1.90 -12.76 1.11
CA GLY A 78 -0.80 -13.57 0.56
C GLY A 78 -0.33 -13.10 -0.82
N GLU A 79 -1.09 -12.24 -1.51
CA GLU A 79 -0.74 -11.65 -2.81
C GLU A 79 -0.41 -10.15 -2.73
N LEU A 80 -0.68 -9.50 -1.59
CA LEU A 80 -0.46 -8.07 -1.40
C LEU A 80 1.04 -7.73 -1.56
N GLY A 81 1.92 -8.41 -0.83
CA GLY A 81 3.37 -8.21 -0.93
C GLY A 81 3.83 -6.91 -0.29
N ALA A 82 4.81 -6.22 -0.87
CA ALA A 82 5.31 -4.97 -0.29
C ALA A 82 4.22 -3.88 -0.35
N VAL A 83 4.02 -3.16 0.77
CA VAL A 83 3.07 -2.06 0.88
C VAL A 83 3.81 -0.75 1.04
N GLN A 84 3.48 0.21 0.18
CA GLN A 84 3.92 1.60 0.29
C GLN A 84 2.75 2.40 0.88
N ASN A 85 2.91 2.88 2.11
CA ASN A 85 1.95 3.75 2.75
C ASN A 85 2.24 5.19 2.35
N MET A 86 1.29 5.84 1.66
CA MET A 86 1.45 7.21 1.15
C MET A 86 0.76 8.24 2.05
N SER A 87 0.33 7.85 3.25
CA SER A 87 -0.42 8.71 4.17
C SER A 87 0.22 8.83 5.55
N ARG A 88 1.39 8.23 5.77
CA ARG A 88 2.03 8.16 7.08
C ARG A 88 3.27 9.04 7.17
N ASP A 89 3.42 9.69 8.32
CA ASP A 89 4.50 10.59 8.71
C ASP A 89 4.63 11.83 7.83
N TRP A 90 5.25 11.69 6.66
CA TRP A 90 5.48 12.79 5.73
C TRP A 90 5.47 12.27 4.29
N VAL A 91 5.14 13.16 3.36
CA VAL A 91 5.07 12.85 1.94
C VAL A 91 5.82 13.94 1.18
N ILE A 92 6.54 13.55 0.13
CA ILE A 92 7.13 14.50 -0.82
C ILE A 92 6.21 14.55 -2.04
N ASP A 93 5.69 15.74 -2.32
CA ASP A 93 5.04 16.02 -3.60
C ASP A 93 6.06 16.62 -4.59
N LYS A 94 6.05 16.13 -5.83
CA LYS A 94 6.97 16.57 -6.89
C LYS A 94 6.17 17.21 -8.01
N ILE A 95 6.12 18.53 -7.99
CA ILE A 95 5.43 19.31 -9.01
C ILE A 95 6.39 19.55 -10.18
N THR A 96 6.05 19.02 -11.35
CA THR A 96 6.82 19.26 -12.59
C THR A 96 6.21 20.43 -13.33
N ILE A 97 6.98 21.52 -13.48
CA ILE A 97 6.55 22.74 -14.19
C ILE A 97 7.22 22.76 -15.56
N GLY A 98 6.41 22.75 -16.62
CA GLY A 98 6.90 22.94 -17.98
C GLY A 98 7.07 24.44 -18.29
N VAL A 99 8.25 24.83 -18.74
CA VAL A 99 8.55 26.19 -19.24
C VAL A 99 8.82 26.13 -20.75
N THR A 100 8.52 27.20 -21.47
CA THR A 100 8.78 27.29 -22.91
C THR A 100 10.27 27.54 -23.18
N TYR A 101 10.76 27.19 -24.37
CA TYR A 101 12.19 27.29 -24.71
C TYR A 101 12.74 28.72 -24.72
N ASP A 102 11.88 29.71 -24.91
CA ASP A 102 12.16 31.14 -24.87
C ASP A 102 12.12 31.73 -23.46
N SER A 103 11.72 30.94 -22.45
CA SER A 103 11.68 31.37 -21.06
C SER A 103 13.08 31.40 -20.43
N ASP A 104 13.35 32.43 -19.63
CA ASP A 104 14.54 32.51 -18.78
C ASP A 104 14.43 31.50 -17.62
N VAL A 105 15.21 30.42 -17.70
CA VAL A 105 15.24 29.34 -16.72
C VAL A 105 15.78 29.80 -15.36
N ASP A 106 16.71 30.76 -15.34
CA ASP A 106 17.27 31.29 -14.10
C ASP A 106 16.24 32.15 -13.37
N LEU A 107 15.48 32.95 -14.10
CA LEU A 107 14.35 33.71 -13.56
C LEU A 107 13.26 32.75 -13.03
N ALA A 108 12.90 31.71 -13.79
CA ALA A 108 11.92 30.71 -13.38
C ALA A 108 12.35 30.00 -12.08
N ARG A 109 13.62 29.59 -11.97
CA ARG A 109 14.14 28.96 -10.75
C ARG A 109 14.05 29.88 -9.54
N LYS A 110 14.40 31.16 -9.70
CA LYS A 110 14.31 32.17 -8.63
C LYS A 110 12.86 32.36 -8.17
N LEU A 111 11.93 32.44 -9.11
CA LEU A 111 10.49 32.54 -8.84
C LEU A 111 9.96 31.33 -8.09
N ILE A 112 10.25 30.10 -8.57
CA ILE A 112 9.81 28.87 -7.91
C ILE A 112 10.33 28.80 -6.48
N LYS A 113 11.62 29.14 -6.27
CA LYS A 113 12.20 29.17 -4.92
C LYS A 113 11.51 30.20 -4.01
N LYS A 114 11.20 31.39 -4.54
CA LYS A 114 10.49 32.44 -3.80
C LYS A 114 9.08 31.99 -3.42
N ILE A 115 8.35 31.39 -4.36
CA ILE A 115 7.00 30.85 -4.13
C ILE A 115 7.03 29.73 -3.10
N GLY A 116 8.01 28.82 -3.15
CA GLY A 116 8.18 27.76 -2.14
C GLY A 116 8.41 28.32 -0.73
N GLN A 117 9.20 29.40 -0.61
CA GLN A 117 9.40 30.09 0.67
C GLN A 117 8.15 30.83 1.15
N GLU A 118 7.38 31.43 0.23
CA GLU A 118 6.11 32.10 0.54
C GLU A 118 5.06 31.07 1.01
N LEU A 119 4.95 29.91 0.33
CA LEU A 119 4.10 28.79 0.74
C LEU A 119 4.47 28.24 2.12
N ALA A 120 5.76 28.05 2.38
CA ALA A 120 6.23 27.59 3.69
C ALA A 120 5.95 28.59 4.83
N ALA A 121 5.78 29.87 4.51
CA ALA A 121 5.47 30.93 5.47
C ALA A 121 3.96 31.20 5.61
N ASP A 122 3.13 30.65 4.72
CA ASP A 122 1.69 30.83 4.74
C ASP A 122 1.07 30.11 5.96
N PRO A 123 0.31 30.78 6.84
CA PRO A 123 -0.31 30.15 8.00
C PRO A 123 -1.18 28.93 7.69
N GLU A 124 -1.73 28.83 6.46
CA GLU A 124 -2.52 27.68 6.02
C GLU A 124 -1.66 26.44 5.74
N PHE A 125 -0.46 26.62 5.17
CA PHE A 125 0.40 25.51 4.72
C PHE A 125 1.61 25.26 5.63
N ALA A 126 2.00 26.24 6.45
CA ALA A 126 3.16 26.17 7.33
C ALA A 126 3.03 25.06 8.40
N ALA A 127 1.80 24.71 8.80
CA ALA A 127 1.57 23.62 9.75
C ALA A 127 1.84 22.23 9.15
N ASP A 128 1.66 22.08 7.83
CA ASP A 128 1.77 20.81 7.11
C ASP A 128 3.05 20.70 6.26
N THR A 129 3.87 21.75 6.21
CA THR A 129 5.12 21.83 5.42
C THR A 129 6.34 21.63 6.31
N ILE A 130 7.06 20.52 6.13
CA ILE A 130 8.33 20.27 6.85
C ILE A 130 9.50 20.96 6.16
N GLU A 131 9.62 20.79 4.83
CA GLU A 131 10.64 21.42 4.00
C GLU A 131 10.05 21.84 2.63
N PRO A 132 10.40 23.04 2.13
CA PRO A 132 9.99 23.52 0.81
C PRO A 132 10.85 23.02 -0.36
#